data_AF-A0AAW0GVM6-F1
#
_entry.id   AF-A0AAW0GVM6-F1
#
_cell.length_a   1.000
_cell.length_b   1.000
_cell.length_c   1.000
_cell.angle_alpha   90.00
_cell.angle_beta   90.00
_cell.angle_gamma   90.00
#
_symmetry.space_group_name_H-M   'P 1'
#
loop_
_entity.id
_entity.type
_entity.pdbx_description
1 polymer ?
#
loop_
_entity_poly.entity_id
_entity_poly.type
_entity_poly.pdbx_seq_one_letter_code
_entity_poly.pdbx_strand_id
1 'polypeptide(L)'
;MGVSPWQFKDIDPQNNWVEFSDTLWNYRWQQAIQLKPDIVEIITWNDYGESHYIGDINPNVDLGQQAPNYVNGFVHAPWRIVANYYIQWYKTGSPPAIQNDQVVFWYRSHPKAVTCSGGFPVRNG
;
A
#
# COMPACT_ATOMS: atom_id res chain seq x y z
N MET A 1 7.69 13.25 -6.39
CA MET A 1 7.40 11.90 -6.95
C MET A 1 6.58 11.13 -5.93
N GLY A 2 5.46 10.53 -6.35
CA GLY A 2 4.64 9.69 -5.47
C GLY A 2 5.18 8.26 -5.37
N VAL A 3 5.14 7.70 -4.17
CA VAL A 3 5.39 6.29 -3.88
C VAL A 3 4.20 5.73 -3.10
N SER A 4 3.66 4.60 -3.54
CA SER A 4 2.53 3.89 -2.89
C SER A 4 2.81 2.39 -2.83
N PRO A 5 2.43 1.67 -1.75
CA PRO A 5 2.68 0.24 -1.64
C PRO A 5 1.65 -0.61 -2.38
N TRP A 6 0.41 -0.14 -2.49
CA TRP A 6 -0.76 -0.93 -2.88
C TRP A 6 -1.82 -0.03 -3.52
N GLN A 7 -2.83 -0.59 -4.20
CA GLN A 7 -4.09 0.10 -4.45
C GLN A 7 -5.22 -0.90 -4.69
N PHE A 8 -6.26 -0.81 -3.87
CA PHE A 8 -7.46 -1.61 -4.02
C PHE A 8 -8.65 -0.89 -3.38
N LYS A 9 -9.78 -0.86 -4.09
CA LYS A 9 -11.05 -0.38 -3.54
C LYS A 9 -12.25 -1.02 -4.21
N ASP A 10 -13.22 -1.39 -3.40
CA ASP A 10 -14.55 -1.87 -3.82
C ASP A 10 -15.60 -1.10 -3.01
N ILE A 11 -15.83 0.16 -3.37
CA ILE A 11 -16.63 1.11 -2.55
C ILE A 11 -17.99 1.41 -3.17
N ASP A 12 -18.08 1.46 -4.50
CA ASP A 12 -19.31 1.75 -5.23
C ASP A 12 -19.25 1.24 -6.67
N PRO A 13 -20.39 0.98 -7.36
CA PRO A 13 -20.40 0.37 -8.69
C PRO A 13 -19.59 1.09 -9.78
N GLN A 14 -19.29 2.37 -9.60
CA GLN A 14 -18.67 3.24 -10.61
C GLN A 14 -17.19 3.48 -10.33
N ASN A 15 -16.74 3.29 -9.08
CA ASN A 15 -15.41 3.68 -8.62
C ASN A 15 -14.67 2.56 -7.88
N ASN A 16 -14.61 1.36 -8.48
CA ASN A 16 -13.80 0.24 -7.97
C ASN A 16 -12.52 0.08 -8.78
N TRP A 17 -11.44 -0.25 -8.10
CA TRP A 17 -10.11 -0.29 -8.69
C TRP A 17 -9.26 -1.37 -8.05
N VAL A 18 -8.46 -2.03 -8.88
CA VAL A 18 -7.36 -2.88 -8.42
C VAL A 18 -6.14 -2.59 -9.30
N GLU A 19 -5.00 -2.35 -8.66
CA GLU A 19 -3.72 -2.22 -9.37
C GLU A 19 -2.85 -3.45 -9.15
N PHE A 20 -2.01 -3.73 -10.15
CA PHE A 20 -0.95 -4.71 -9.98
C PHE A 20 0.16 -4.13 -9.10
N SER A 21 0.03 -4.30 -7.79
CA SER A 21 0.93 -3.71 -6.81
C SER A 21 1.95 -4.67 -6.19
N ASP A 22 2.03 -5.92 -6.67
CA ASP A 22 2.81 -7.00 -6.04
C ASP A 22 4.29 -6.63 -5.80
N THR A 23 4.89 -5.75 -6.60
CA THR A 23 6.27 -5.26 -6.44
C THR A 23 6.39 -3.74 -6.35
N LEU A 24 5.25 -3.04 -6.26
CA LEU A 24 5.17 -1.59 -6.46
C LEU A 24 5.99 -0.82 -5.42
N TRP A 25 5.95 -1.26 -4.16
CA TRP A 25 6.65 -0.55 -3.09
C TRP A 25 8.17 -0.51 -3.32
N ASN A 26 8.78 -1.67 -3.61
CA ASN A 26 10.20 -1.74 -3.95
C ASN A 26 10.51 -0.94 -5.22
N TYR A 27 9.72 -1.15 -6.27
CA TYR A 27 9.92 -0.50 -7.57
C TYR A 27 9.91 1.04 -7.47
N ARG A 28 8.90 1.62 -6.79
CA ARG A 28 8.76 3.07 -6.65
C ARG A 28 9.85 3.69 -5.77
N TRP A 29 10.27 3.02 -4.70
CA TRP A 29 11.39 3.50 -3.89
C TRP A 29 12.71 3.47 -4.64
N GLN A 30 12.99 2.41 -5.41
CA GLN A 30 14.18 2.34 -6.26
C GLN A 30 14.19 3.46 -7.32
N GLN A 31 13.04 3.75 -7.94
CA GLN A 31 12.91 4.89 -8.85
C GLN A 31 13.19 6.23 -8.14
N ALA A 32 12.66 6.44 -6.94
CA ALA A 32 12.91 7.67 -6.17
C ALA A 32 14.40 7.87 -5.87
N ILE A 33 15.11 6.80 -5.50
CA ILE A 33 16.56 6.82 -5.25
C ILE A 33 17.35 7.12 -6.53
N GLN A 34 16.94 6.53 -7.67
CA GLN A 34 17.62 6.74 -8.95
C GLN A 34 17.42 8.16 -9.48
N LEU A 35 16.18 8.64 -9.48
CA LEU A 35 15.81 9.93 -10.06
C LEU A 35 16.19 11.11 -9.16
N LYS A 36 16.26 10.91 -7.85
CA LYS A 36 16.54 11.95 -6.85
C LYS A 36 15.69 13.22 -7.05
N PRO A 37 14.34 13.10 -7.10
CA PRO A 37 13.48 14.29 -7.14
C PRO A 37 13.72 15.16 -5.90
N ASP A 38 13.32 16.43 -5.90
CA ASP A 38 13.45 17.29 -4.71
C ASP A 38 12.51 16.85 -3.56
N ILE A 39 11.38 16.23 -3.90
CA ILE A 39 10.35 15.79 -2.96
C ILE A 39 9.86 14.38 -3.33
N VAL A 40 9.76 13.53 -2.33
CA VAL A 40 9.08 12.22 -2.38
C VAL A 40 7.85 12.28 -1.49
N GLU A 41 6.71 11.85 -2.03
CA GLU A 41 5.42 11.79 -1.33
C GLU A 41 5.02 10.34 -1.13
N ILE A 42 4.77 9.93 0.12
CA ILE A 42 4.20 8.62 0.42
C ILE A 42 2.67 8.73 0.38
N ILE A 43 2.07 7.96 -0.51
CA ILE A 43 0.63 7.92 -0.78
C ILE A 43 0.12 6.59 -0.24
N THR A 44 -0.55 6.54 0.92
CA THR A 44 -0.88 7.66 1.85
C THR A 44 -0.64 7.28 3.30
N TRP A 45 -0.83 8.23 4.22
CA TRP A 45 -0.84 7.91 5.65
C TRP A 45 -2.08 7.10 6.06
N ASN A 46 -3.28 7.49 5.63
CA ASN A 46 -4.55 7.03 6.22
C ASN A 46 -5.72 6.94 5.22
N ASP A 47 -5.45 6.79 3.93
CA ASP A 47 -6.52 6.49 2.97
C ASP A 47 -6.89 5.01 3.04
N TYR A 48 -7.74 4.69 4.01
CA TYR A 48 -8.12 3.32 4.30
C TYR A 48 -8.97 2.70 3.18
N GLY A 49 -9.91 3.47 2.63
CA GLY A 49 -10.83 3.02 1.59
C GLY A 49 -10.15 2.67 0.27
N GLU A 50 -8.98 3.27 -0.03
CA GLU A 50 -8.19 2.93 -1.22
C GLU A 50 -7.04 1.94 -0.95
N SER A 51 -6.97 1.43 0.29
CA SER A 51 -6.06 0.37 0.72
C SER A 51 -4.56 0.67 0.62
N HIS A 52 -4.15 1.92 0.37
CA HIS A 52 -2.74 2.30 0.21
C HIS A 52 -2.14 3.04 1.42
N TYR A 53 -2.86 3.06 2.53
CA TYR A 53 -2.40 3.60 3.79
C TYR A 53 -1.19 2.83 4.36
N ILE A 54 -0.29 3.54 5.03
CA ILE A 54 0.84 2.96 5.79
C ILE A 54 0.74 3.21 7.31
N GLY A 55 -0.28 3.95 7.73
CA GLY A 55 -0.58 4.21 9.15
C GLY A 55 -1.34 3.06 9.81
N ASP A 56 -1.43 3.12 11.13
CA ASP A 56 -2.35 2.26 11.88
C ASP A 56 -3.80 2.68 11.59
N ILE A 57 -4.72 1.72 11.60
CA ILE A 57 -6.15 2.01 11.37
C ILE A 57 -6.69 2.77 12.58
N ASN A 58 -7.26 3.95 12.34
CA ASN A 58 -7.97 4.71 13.36
C ASN A 58 -9.42 4.20 13.44
N PRO A 59 -9.85 3.58 14.55
CA PRO A 59 -11.19 3.00 14.67
C PRO A 59 -12.32 4.04 14.73
N ASN A 60 -11.99 5.33 14.89
CA ASN A 60 -12.98 6.42 14.94
C ASN A 60 -13.33 6.97 13.55
N VAL A 61 -12.67 6.48 12.49
CA VAL A 61 -12.95 6.91 11.12
C VAL A 61 -14.17 6.17 10.59
N ASP A 62 -15.15 6.92 10.08
CA ASP A 62 -16.28 6.33 9.36
C ASP A 62 -15.81 5.85 7.99
N LEU A 63 -15.82 4.53 7.80
CA LEU A 63 -15.44 3.85 6.56
C LEU A 63 -16.66 3.56 5.66
N GLY A 64 -17.85 3.99 6.05
CA GLY A 64 -19.09 3.61 5.40
C GLY A 64 -19.37 2.11 5.51
N GLN A 65 -20.13 1.58 4.56
CA GLN A 65 -20.60 0.19 4.62
C GLN A 65 -19.70 -0.81 3.89
N GLN A 66 -18.97 -0.36 2.86
CA GLN A 66 -18.22 -1.27 1.97
C GLN A 66 -16.76 -1.41 2.36
N ALA A 67 -16.06 -0.31 2.66
CA ALA A 67 -14.64 -0.36 3.01
C ALA A 67 -14.32 -1.24 4.23
N PRO A 68 -15.17 -1.35 5.28
CA PRO A 68 -14.94 -2.31 6.36
C PRO A 68 -14.70 -3.75 5.92
N ASN A 69 -15.22 -4.18 4.76
CA ASN A 69 -15.08 -5.55 4.24
C ASN A 69 -13.63 -5.92 3.86
N TYR A 70 -12.79 -4.92 3.56
CA TYR A 70 -11.39 -5.12 3.17
C TYR A 70 -10.40 -4.25 3.95
N VAL A 71 -10.87 -3.37 4.83
CA VAL A 71 -10.03 -2.60 5.75
C VAL A 71 -9.88 -3.31 7.10
N ASN A 72 -10.97 -3.85 7.65
CA ASN A 72 -10.93 -4.45 8.98
C ASN A 72 -10.11 -5.75 8.97
N GLY A 73 -9.07 -5.81 9.81
CA GLY A 73 -8.18 -6.96 9.92
C GLY A 73 -7.03 -6.99 8.90
N PHE A 74 -6.96 -6.02 7.98
CA PHE A 74 -5.85 -5.86 7.04
C PHE A 74 -4.89 -4.81 7.58
N VAL A 75 -3.74 -5.22 8.11
CA VAL A 75 -2.79 -4.29 8.73
C VAL A 75 -1.70 -3.90 7.73
N HIS A 76 -1.61 -2.61 7.41
CA HIS A 76 -0.62 -2.09 6.46
C HIS A 76 0.56 -1.35 7.13
N ALA A 77 0.52 -1.15 8.44
CA ALA A 77 1.58 -0.50 9.20
C ALA A 77 3.02 -1.05 8.99
N PRO A 78 3.24 -2.36 8.75
CA PRO A 78 4.56 -2.91 8.46
C PRO A 78 5.25 -2.35 7.21
N TRP A 79 4.52 -1.72 6.29
CA TRP A 79 5.13 -1.01 5.15
C TRP A 79 6.11 0.09 5.59
N ARG A 80 5.91 0.65 6.80
CA ARG A 80 6.82 1.64 7.42
C ARG A 80 8.21 1.08 7.70
N ILE A 81 8.34 -0.24 7.95
CA ILE A 81 9.63 -0.89 8.15
C ILE A 81 10.46 -0.78 6.87
N VAL A 82 9.86 -1.17 5.73
CA VAL A 82 10.48 -1.08 4.41
C VAL A 82 10.74 0.38 4.02
N ALA A 83 9.78 1.27 4.28
CA ALA A 83 9.90 2.69 4.00
C ALA A 83 11.09 3.33 4.73
N ASN A 84 11.30 2.99 6.02
CA ASN A 84 12.39 3.55 6.82
C ASN A 84 13.77 3.29 6.17
N TYR A 85 13.99 2.08 5.65
CA TYR A 85 15.22 1.74 4.93
C TYR A 85 15.43 2.64 3.70
N TYR A 86 14.41 2.76 2.84
CA TYR A 86 14.52 3.57 1.62
C TYR A 86 14.56 5.07 1.87
N ILE A 87 13.87 5.57 2.90
CA ILE A 87 13.93 6.98 3.31
C ILE A 87 15.34 7.34 3.74
N GLN A 88 15.98 6.48 4.55
CA GLN A 88 17.37 6.69 4.96
C GLN A 88 18.30 6.69 3.75
N TRP A 89 18.17 5.69 2.87
CA TRP A 89 18.96 5.61 1.65
C TRP A 89 18.78 6.86 0.78
N TYR A 90 17.55 7.27 0.52
CA TYR A 90 17.26 8.46 -0.28
C TYR A 90 17.88 9.73 0.32
N LYS A 91 17.83 9.90 1.66
CA LYS A 91 18.40 11.06 2.35
C LYS A 91 19.93 11.09 2.37
N THR A 92 20.59 9.94 2.49
CA THR A 92 22.05 9.84 2.61
C THR A 92 22.73 9.64 1.26
N GLY A 93 21.99 9.20 0.25
CA GLY A 93 22.51 8.82 -1.06
C GLY A 93 23.16 7.43 -1.11
N SER A 94 23.16 6.66 -0.01
CA SER A 94 23.74 5.32 0.07
C SER A 94 22.89 4.37 0.93
N PRO A 95 22.84 3.07 0.62
CA PRO A 95 22.04 2.12 1.39
C PRO A 95 22.52 2.07 2.84
N PRO A 96 21.64 2.20 3.84
CA PRO A 96 22.03 2.14 5.25
C PRO A 96 22.45 0.72 5.64
N ALA A 97 23.26 0.60 6.70
CA ALA A 97 23.63 -0.70 7.24
C ALA A 97 22.41 -1.45 7.82
N ILE A 98 22.32 -2.74 7.56
CA ILE A 98 21.26 -3.60 8.10
C ILE A 98 21.57 -3.91 9.57
N GLN A 99 20.68 -3.50 10.47
CA GLN A 99 20.81 -3.73 11.91
C GLN A 99 19.93 -4.89 12.41
N ASN A 100 18.82 -5.17 11.72
CA ASN A 100 17.87 -6.22 12.05
C ASN A 100 17.41 -6.91 10.77
N ASP A 101 17.41 -8.24 10.75
CA ASP A 101 16.80 -9.00 9.67
C ASP A 101 15.28 -9.06 9.90
N GLN A 102 14.53 -8.51 8.94
CA GLN A 102 13.07 -8.44 9.03
C GLN A 102 12.44 -8.90 7.72
N VAL A 103 11.33 -9.63 7.83
CA VAL A 103 10.53 -10.05 6.67
C VAL A 103 9.18 -9.35 6.75
N VAL A 104 8.88 -8.55 5.72
CA VAL A 104 7.55 -7.96 5.49
C VAL A 104 6.98 -8.64 4.26
N PHE A 105 5.80 -9.24 4.39
CA PHE A 105 5.10 -9.87 3.29
C PHE A 105 3.65 -9.42 3.27
N TRP A 106 3.07 -9.47 2.08
CA TRP A 106 1.67 -9.18 1.82
C TRP A 106 1.13 -10.30 0.94
N TYR A 107 -0.16 -10.54 1.04
CA TYR A 107 -0.82 -11.60 0.31
C TYR A 107 -2.28 -11.24 0.10
N ARG A 108 -2.88 -11.85 -0.92
CA ARG A 108 -4.33 -11.78 -1.10
C ARG A 108 -4.96 -12.75 -0.12
N SER A 109 -5.92 -12.29 0.70
CA SER A 109 -6.65 -13.13 1.66
C SER A 109 -7.48 -14.23 0.98
N HIS A 110 -7.80 -14.03 -0.29
CA HIS A 110 -8.63 -14.94 -1.08
C HIS A 110 -7.78 -15.80 -2.04
N PRO A 111 -8.06 -17.11 -2.15
CA PRO A 111 -7.38 -17.97 -3.11
C PRO A 111 -7.60 -17.52 -4.55
N LYS A 112 -6.59 -17.70 -5.40
CA LYS A 112 -6.67 -17.36 -6.84
C LYS A 112 -7.86 -18.02 -7.56
N ALA A 113 -8.26 -19.20 -7.13
CA ALA A 113 -9.31 -20.00 -7.75
C ALA A 113 -10.70 -19.80 -7.12
N VAL A 114 -10.87 -18.84 -6.21
CA VAL A 114 -12.19 -18.58 -5.61
C VAL A 114 -13.13 -17.96 -6.64
N THR A 115 -14.40 -18.34 -6.62
CA THR A 115 -15.44 -17.66 -7.40
C THR A 115 -15.96 -16.47 -6.61
N CYS A 116 -15.91 -15.28 -7.20
CA CYS A 116 -16.49 -14.08 -6.60
C CYS A 116 -18.01 -14.10 -6.80
N SER A 117 -18.79 -14.18 -5.71
CA SER A 117 -20.26 -14.15 -5.74
C SER A 117 -20.88 -12.82 -5.31
N GLY A 118 -20.04 -11.83 -4.98
CA GLY A 118 -20.43 -10.48 -4.56
C GLY A 118 -19.40 -9.43 -5.00
N GLY A 119 -19.53 -8.21 -4.46
CA GLY A 119 -18.72 -7.04 -4.85
C GLY A 119 -19.19 -6.40 -6.15
N PHE A 120 -18.63 -5.25 -6.47
CA PHE A 120 -18.89 -4.58 -7.74
C PHE A 120 -17.79 -4.92 -8.77
N PRO A 121 -18.07 -4.83 -10.08
CA PRO A 121 -17.04 -5.00 -11.09
C PRO A 121 -15.87 -4.03 -10.84
N VAL A 122 -14.66 -4.58 -10.73
CA VAL A 122 -13.43 -3.81 -10.59
C VAL A 122 -12.91 -3.38 -11.95
N ARG A 123 -12.45 -2.13 -12.04
CA ARG A 123 -11.66 -1.68 -13.19
C ARG A 123 -10.21 -2.11 -12.95
N ASN A 124 -9.61 -2.73 -13.96
CA ASN A 124 -8.18 -3.04 -13.95
C ASN A 124 -7.44 -1.90 -14.64
N GLY A 125 -6.42 -1.35 -13.96
CA GLY A 125 -5.39 -0.51 -14.57
C GLY A 125 -4.30 -1.34 -15.24
#